data_AF-A0AAD5ZD23-F1
#
_entry.id   AF-A0AAD5ZD23-F1
#
_cell.length_a   1.000
_cell.length_b   1.000
_cell.length_c   1.000
_cell.angle_alpha   90.00
_cell.angle_beta   90.00
_cell.angle_gamma   90.00
#
_symmetry.space_group_name_H-M   'P 1'
#
loop_
_entity.id
_entity.type
_entity.pdbx_description
1 polymer ?
#
loop_
_entity_poly.entity_id
_entity_poly.type
_entity_poly.pdbx_seq_one_letter_code
_entity_poly.pdbx_strand_id
1 'polypeptide(L)'
;MAFSLSIVFSFCVLVLCHGTNAQFTTGGQSPWHTSRGFGDQRGCRFEHLEALNPAQRVQSEAGMTEYYEESSEMLRCAGVSVKRHIVEPRGLLLPAYHNAPSLMYITQGY
;
A
#
# COMPACT_ATOMS: atom_id res chain seq x y z
N MET A 1 52.56 -3.76 -25.58
CA MET A 1 52.13 -3.75 -24.16
C MET A 1 51.16 -2.61 -23.85
N ALA A 2 51.24 -1.44 -24.48
CA ALA A 2 50.30 -0.33 -24.25
C ALA A 2 48.85 -0.60 -24.70
N PHE A 3 48.64 -1.28 -25.83
CA PHE A 3 47.29 -1.62 -26.32
C PHE A 3 46.52 -2.56 -25.38
N SER A 4 47.23 -3.48 -24.73
CA SER A 4 46.66 -4.43 -23.77
C SER A 4 46.16 -3.73 -22.51
N LEU A 5 46.88 -2.69 -22.05
CA LEU A 5 46.49 -1.86 -20.91
C LEU A 5 45.27 -0.98 -21.21
N SER A 6 45.19 -0.42 -22.42
CA SER A 6 44.02 0.38 -22.83
C SER A 6 42.74 -0.45 -22.92
N ILE A 7 42.83 -1.70 -23.38
CA ILE A 7 41.67 -2.60 -23.46
C ILE A 7 41.17 -2.96 -22.06
N VAL A 8 42.09 -3.27 -21.14
CA VAL A 8 41.74 -3.58 -19.74
C VAL A 8 41.13 -2.36 -19.04
N PHE A 9 41.69 -1.17 -19.26
CA PHE A 9 41.15 0.06 -18.70
C PHE A 9 39.75 0.37 -19.24
N SER A 10 39.53 0.22 -20.55
CA SER A 10 38.22 0.38 -21.19
C SER A 10 37.20 -0.63 -20.65
N PHE A 11 37.57 -1.90 -20.49
CA PHE A 11 36.72 -2.92 -19.87
C PHE A 11 36.40 -2.59 -18.41
N CYS A 12 37.36 -2.12 -17.61
CA CYS A 12 37.12 -1.69 -16.23
C CYS A 12 36.13 -0.53 -16.17
N VAL A 13 36.26 0.47 -17.06
CA VAL A 13 35.33 1.61 -17.12
C VAL A 13 33.93 1.13 -17.53
N LEU A 14 33.81 0.25 -18.51
CA LEU A 14 32.51 -0.31 -18.92
C LEU A 14 31.87 -1.11 -17.78
N VAL A 15 32.62 -1.95 -17.06
CA VAL A 15 32.09 -2.73 -15.92
C VAL A 15 31.69 -1.85 -14.74
N LEU A 16 32.45 -0.79 -14.44
CA LEU A 16 32.15 0.13 -13.33
C LEU A 16 31.04 1.15 -13.69
N CYS A 17 30.86 1.47 -14.97
CA CYS A 17 29.82 2.40 -15.45
C CYS A 17 28.52 1.69 -15.89
N HIS A 18 28.50 0.36 -16.04
CA HIS A 18 27.25 -0.40 -16.17
C HIS A 18 26.60 -0.61 -14.79
N GLY A 19 26.20 0.50 -14.16
CA GLY A 19 25.05 0.48 -13.28
C GLY A 19 23.81 0.21 -14.14
N THR A 20 23.50 -1.06 -14.39
CA THR A 20 22.23 -1.44 -14.99
C THR A 20 21.12 -0.96 -14.06
N ASN A 21 20.53 0.18 -14.39
CA ASN A 21 19.22 0.53 -13.88
C ASN A 21 18.24 -0.50 -14.45
N ALA A 22 18.11 -1.64 -13.80
CA ALA A 22 16.97 -2.53 -14.00
C ALA A 22 15.75 -1.87 -13.33
N GLN A 23 15.26 -0.76 -13.90
CA GLN A 23 13.89 -0.33 -13.63
C GLN A 23 12.97 -1.24 -14.44
N PHE A 24 12.78 -2.48 -13.97
CA PHE A 24 11.59 -3.24 -14.33
C PHE A 24 10.43 -2.66 -13.51
N THR A 25 10.02 -1.45 -13.85
CA THR A 25 8.68 -0.99 -13.54
C THR A 25 7.83 -1.34 -14.74
N THR A 26 7.03 -2.39 -14.62
CA THR A 26 5.81 -2.58 -15.39
C THR A 26 4.87 -1.41 -15.06
N GLY A 27 5.22 -0.22 -15.53
CA GLY A 27 4.39 0.97 -15.51
C GLY A 27 3.35 0.83 -16.61
N GLY A 28 2.45 -0.14 -16.45
CA GLY A 28 1.20 -0.15 -17.18
C GLY A 28 0.47 1.14 -16.81
N GLN A 29 0.47 2.10 -17.73
CA GLN A 29 -0.40 3.26 -17.65
C GLN A 29 -1.84 2.74 -17.64
N SER A 30 -2.39 2.53 -16.46
CA SER A 30 -3.82 2.33 -16.29
C SER A 30 -4.49 3.70 -16.48
N PRO A 31 -5.53 3.83 -17.32
CA PRO A 31 -6.22 5.10 -17.56
C PRO A 31 -6.89 5.73 -16.34
N TRP A 32 -6.82 5.10 -15.17
CA TRP A 32 -7.52 5.51 -13.95
C TRP A 32 -6.68 6.33 -12.98
N HIS A 33 -5.46 6.74 -13.36
CA HIS A 33 -4.70 7.73 -12.59
C HIS A 33 -5.27 9.15 -12.79
N THR A 34 -6.51 9.35 -12.35
CA THR A 34 -6.99 10.68 -11.97
C THR A 34 -6.29 11.03 -10.67
N SER A 35 -5.42 12.02 -10.72
CA SER A 35 -4.64 12.56 -9.61
C SER A 35 -5.55 13.11 -8.50
N ARG A 36 -6.11 12.24 -7.66
CA ARG A 36 -6.67 12.59 -6.36
C ARG A 36 -6.00 11.72 -5.32
N GLY A 37 -4.86 12.20 -4.81
CA GLY A 37 -4.34 11.76 -3.52
C GLY A 37 -3.42 10.53 -3.51
N PHE A 38 -2.83 10.10 -4.63
CA PHE A 38 -1.62 9.29 -4.52
C PHE A 38 -0.53 10.21 -3.94
N GLY A 39 -0.17 9.95 -2.68
CA GLY A 39 0.80 10.74 -1.94
C GLY A 39 2.07 10.96 -2.76
N ASP A 40 2.72 12.09 -2.50
CA ASP A 40 4.11 12.34 -2.88
C ASP A 40 4.89 11.02 -2.88
N GLN A 41 5.64 10.69 -3.95
CA GLN A 41 6.33 9.40 -4.09
C GLN A 41 7.25 9.07 -2.89
N ARG A 42 7.50 10.05 -2.02
CA ARG A 42 8.17 9.92 -0.72
C ARG A 42 7.36 9.19 0.35
N GLY A 43 6.03 9.27 0.34
CA GLY A 43 5.13 8.74 1.39
C GLY A 43 4.83 7.24 1.30
N CYS A 44 5.54 6.51 0.44
CA CYS A 44 5.46 5.05 0.31
C CYS A 44 6.82 4.37 0.56
N ARG A 45 7.80 5.09 1.11
CA ARG A 45 9.12 4.55 1.45
C ARG A 45 9.21 4.26 2.94
N PHE A 46 8.94 3.01 3.30
CA PHE A 46 8.95 2.57 4.69
C PHE A 46 10.33 2.05 5.11
N GLU A 47 10.84 2.53 6.24
CA GLU A 47 12.00 1.92 6.92
C GLU A 47 11.58 0.74 7.81
N HIS A 48 10.34 0.77 8.31
CA HIS A 48 9.73 -0.27 9.12
C HIS A 48 8.22 -0.38 8.83
N LEU A 49 7.67 -1.59 8.96
CA LEU A 49 6.23 -1.85 8.88
C LEU A 49 5.74 -2.34 10.23
N GLU A 50 4.56 -1.89 10.61
CA GLU A 50 3.95 -2.25 11.89
C GLU A 50 2.59 -2.92 11.68
N ALA A 51 2.26 -3.83 12.59
CA ALA A 51 0.91 -4.36 12.67
C ALA A 51 -0.03 -3.26 13.21
N LEU A 52 -0.96 -2.82 12.38
CA LEU A 52 -1.95 -1.82 12.78
C LEU A 52 -2.97 -2.41 13.74
N ASN A 53 -3.24 -1.69 14.83
CA ASN A 53 -4.33 -1.97 15.75
C ASN A 53 -5.51 -1.02 15.46
N PRO A 54 -6.74 -1.39 15.87
CA PRO A 54 -7.87 -0.47 15.87
C PRO A 54 -7.55 0.82 16.63
N ALA A 55 -7.70 1.96 15.95
CA ALA A 55 -7.51 3.29 16.53
C ALA A 55 -8.75 3.74 17.33
N GLN A 56 -9.94 3.36 16.85
CA GLN A 56 -11.20 3.71 17.50
C GLN A 56 -12.17 2.53 17.50
N ARG A 57 -12.95 2.44 18.58
CA ARG A 57 -14.07 1.49 18.70
C ARG A 57 -15.37 2.27 18.93
N VAL A 58 -16.38 1.99 18.13
CA VAL A 58 -17.71 2.59 18.22
C VAL A 58 -18.71 1.51 18.59
N GLN A 59 -19.30 1.63 19.78
CA GLN A 59 -20.32 0.70 20.27
C GLN A 59 -21.68 1.02 19.63
N SER A 60 -22.42 -0.01 19.26
CA SER A 60 -23.80 0.04 18.81
C SER A 60 -24.66 -0.89 19.67
N GLU A 61 -25.99 -0.82 19.53
CA GLU A 61 -26.94 -1.63 20.31
C GLU A 61 -26.65 -3.15 20.20
N ALA A 62 -26.32 -3.63 19.00
CA ALA A 62 -26.12 -5.05 18.71
C ALA A 62 -24.76 -5.33 18.04
N GLY A 63 -23.71 -4.70 18.57
CA GLY A 63 -22.34 -4.92 18.11
C GLY A 63 -21.43 -3.70 18.20
N MET A 64 -20.32 -3.77 17.49
CA MET A 64 -19.26 -2.76 17.53
C MET A 64 -18.60 -2.59 16.16
N THR A 65 -18.18 -1.38 15.84
CA THR A 65 -17.32 -1.12 14.69
C THR A 65 -15.97 -0.62 15.15
N GLU A 66 -14.92 -1.27 14.66
CA GLU A 66 -13.54 -0.87 14.88
C GLU A 66 -13.01 -0.18 13.62
N TYR A 67 -12.39 0.98 13.82
CA TYR A 67 -11.77 1.78 12.77
C TYR A 67 -10.26 1.77 12.94
N TYR A 68 -9.55 1.65 11.82
CA TYR A 68 -8.11 1.79 11.76
C TYR A 68 -7.76 3.20 11.31
N GLU A 69 -6.59 3.69 11.74
CA GLU A 69 -6.15 5.06 11.46
C GLU A 69 -5.91 5.26 9.95
N GLU A 70 -6.85 5.88 9.24
CA GLU A 70 -6.74 6.15 7.80
C GLU A 70 -5.55 7.06 7.47
N SER A 71 -5.14 7.92 8.41
CA SER A 71 -3.96 8.76 8.25
C SER A 71 -2.63 8.03 8.42
N SER A 72 -2.66 6.74 8.79
CA SER A 72 -1.47 5.88 8.82
C SER A 72 -0.75 5.94 7.48
N GLU A 73 0.57 6.13 7.51
CA GLU A 73 1.37 6.19 6.29
C GLU A 73 1.22 4.93 5.43
N MET A 74 1.10 3.76 6.06
CA MET A 74 0.90 2.48 5.39
C MET A 74 -0.46 2.43 4.65
N LEU A 75 -1.56 2.82 5.32
CA LEU A 75 -2.89 2.80 4.71
C LEU A 75 -3.06 3.89 3.65
N ARG A 76 -2.49 5.08 3.90
CA ARG A 76 -2.47 6.19 2.94
C ARG A 76 -1.70 5.83 1.68
N CYS A 77 -0.54 5.19 1.80
CA CYS A 77 0.23 4.70 0.66
C CYS A 77 -0.54 3.63 -0.13
N ALA A 78 -1.17 2.68 0.57
CA ALA A 78 -1.99 1.65 -0.06
C ALA A 78 -3.29 2.21 -0.70
N GLY A 79 -3.70 3.42 -0.32
CA GLY A 79 -4.92 4.05 -0.82
C GLY A 79 -6.18 3.36 -0.31
N VAL A 80 -6.16 2.80 0.90
CA VAL A 80 -7.27 2.02 1.47
C VAL A 80 -7.66 2.51 2.86
N SER A 81 -8.92 2.30 3.22
CA SER A 81 -9.45 2.43 4.58
C SER A 81 -9.87 1.05 5.10
N VAL A 82 -9.59 0.74 6.37
CA VAL A 82 -9.94 -0.55 6.97
C VAL A 82 -10.87 -0.33 8.16
N LYS A 83 -11.92 -1.13 8.24
CA LYS A 83 -12.81 -1.22 9.41
C LYS A 83 -13.22 -2.66 9.64
N ARG A 84 -13.47 -3.02 10.90
CA ARG A 84 -13.99 -4.33 11.30
C ARG A 84 -15.33 -4.15 11.99
N HIS A 85 -16.37 -4.78 11.43
CA HIS A 85 -17.68 -4.85 12.06
C HIS A 85 -17.79 -6.16 12.86
N ILE A 86 -18.20 -6.05 14.11
CA ILE A 86 -18.57 -7.18 14.97
C ILE A 86 -20.06 -7.05 15.19
N VAL A 87 -20.84 -7.99 14.63
CA VAL A 87 -22.30 -7.99 14.75
C VAL A 87 -22.70 -9.09 15.71
N GLU A 88 -23.45 -8.76 16.74
CA GLU A 88 -23.93 -9.72 17.73
C GLU A 88 -25.08 -10.57 17.18
N PRO A 89 -25.38 -11.73 17.78
CA PRO A 89 -26.50 -12.56 17.35
C PRO A 89 -27.82 -11.79 17.35
N ARG A 90 -28.57 -11.87 16.23
CA ARG A 90 -29.80 -11.08 15.97
C ARG A 90 -29.57 -9.57 15.78
N GLY A 91 -28.32 -9.12 15.68
CA GLY A 91 -27.96 -7.77 15.30
C GLY A 91 -28.12 -7.54 13.80
N LEU A 92 -28.41 -6.29 13.44
CA LEU A 92 -28.51 -5.84 12.05
C LEU A 92 -27.53 -4.69 11.83
N LEU A 93 -26.56 -4.89 10.93
CA LEU A 93 -25.77 -3.78 10.41
C LEU A 93 -26.64 -2.96 9.47
N LEU A 94 -26.88 -1.69 9.81
CA LEU A 94 -27.75 -0.84 9.01
C LEU A 94 -27.18 -0.60 7.59
N PRO A 95 -28.03 -0.54 6.55
CA PRO A 95 -27.58 -0.24 5.20
C PRO A 95 -26.82 1.10 5.12
N ALA A 96 -25.67 1.07 4.46
CA ALA A 96 -24.84 2.25 4.22
C ALA A 96 -24.23 2.17 2.82
N TYR A 97 -23.93 3.34 2.24
CA TYR A 97 -23.20 3.47 0.99
C TYR A 97 -21.86 4.14 1.24
N HIS A 98 -20.87 3.77 0.43
CA HIS A 98 -19.53 4.36 0.46
C HIS A 98 -19.18 4.88 -0.94
N ASN A 99 -18.35 5.91 -0.98
CA ASN A 99 -17.86 6.53 -2.21
C ASN A 99 -16.71 5.74 -2.87
N ALA A 100 -16.31 4.62 -2.28
CA ALA A 100 -15.24 3.74 -2.76
C ALA A 100 -15.72 2.29 -2.76
N PRO A 101 -15.22 1.44 -3.66
CA PRO A 101 -15.50 0.00 -3.64
C PRO A 101 -14.94 -0.63 -2.36
N SER A 102 -15.62 -1.65 -1.85
CA SER A 102 -15.21 -2.36 -0.64
C SER A 102 -15.11 -3.87 -0.88
N LEU A 103 -14.10 -4.49 -0.28
CA LEU A 103 -14.03 -5.94 -0.11
C LEU A 103 -14.41 -6.29 1.33
N MET A 104 -15.33 -7.22 1.52
CA MET A 104 -15.73 -7.72 2.84
C MET A 104 -15.25 -9.15 3.02
N TYR A 105 -14.62 -9.44 4.15
CA TYR A 105 -14.16 -10.77 4.52
C TYR A 105 -14.79 -11.18 5.86
N ILE A 106 -15.51 -12.30 5.86
CA ILE A 106 -16.16 -12.83 7.06
C ILE A 106 -15.14 -13.67 7.84
N THR A 107 -14.64 -13.10 8.94
CA THR A 107 -13.63 -13.77 9.78
C THR A 107 -14.23 -14.82 10.72
N GLN A 108 -15.50 -14.65 11.11
CA GLN A 108 -16.21 -15.54 12.03
C GLN A 108 -17.73 -15.37 11.87
N GLY A 109 -18.48 -16.46 12.01
CA GLY A 109 -19.94 -16.47 11.86
C GLY A 109 -20.37 -16.79 10.43
N TYR A 110 -21.68 -16.71 10.19
CA TYR A 110 -22.32 -16.91 8.89
C TYR A 110 -23.58 -16.04 8.76
#